data_AF-A0A1A8ZP91-F1
#
_entry.id   AF-A0A1A8ZP91-F1
#
_cell.length_a   1.000
_cell.length_b   1.000
_cell.length_c   1.000
_cell.angle_alpha   90.00
_cell.angle_beta   90.00
_cell.angle_gamma   90.00
#
_symmetry.space_group_name_H-M   'P 1'
#
loop_
_entity.id
_entity.type
_entity.pdbx_description
1 polymer ?
#
loop_
_entity_poly.entity_id
_entity_poly.type
_entity_poly.pdbx_seq_one_letter_code
_entity_poly.pdbx_strand_id
1 'polypeptide(L)'
;MRVFLRHARRNQRSVLGSTCYRSAHYRPLRPWQVRERQFRPTPLGRRGLDPREVAEFLDRVAGDLAAVYDALAESRRETDRVKNALRRWQSEQARARNERGYDR
;
A
#
# COMPACT_ATOMS: atom_id res chain seq x y z
N MET A 1 -21.68 38.45 18.17
CA MET A 1 -21.78 38.07 16.74
C MET A 1 -21.01 36.77 16.53
N ARG A 2 -21.70 35.69 16.13
CA ARG A 2 -21.15 34.33 16.02
C ARG A 2 -20.64 34.08 14.60
N VAL A 3 -19.32 33.95 14.44
CA VAL A 3 -18.70 33.56 13.17
C VAL A 3 -18.79 32.04 12.98
N PHE A 4 -19.62 31.63 12.02
CA PHE A 4 -19.66 30.25 11.54
C PHE A 4 -18.45 29.98 10.65
N LEU A 5 -17.33 29.54 11.23
CA LEU A 5 -16.32 28.81 10.46
C LEU A 5 -16.85 27.40 10.24
N ARG A 6 -17.71 27.28 9.22
CA ARG A 6 -18.16 25.99 8.70
C ARG A 6 -16.90 25.18 8.40
N HIS A 7 -16.78 24.08 9.12
CA HIS A 7 -15.71 23.13 8.97
C HIS A 7 -15.62 22.76 7.50
N ALA A 8 -14.49 23.12 6.88
CA ALA A 8 -14.09 22.53 5.63
C ALA A 8 -14.11 21.02 5.87
N ARG A 9 -15.12 20.35 5.31
CA ARG A 9 -15.12 18.89 5.20
C ARG A 9 -13.78 18.56 4.61
N ARG A 10 -12.90 17.92 5.41
CA ARG A 10 -11.72 17.24 4.90
C ARG A 10 -12.24 16.30 3.84
N ASN A 11 -12.09 16.73 2.60
CA ASN A 11 -12.20 15.88 1.45
C ASN A 11 -11.07 14.87 1.64
N GLN A 12 -11.40 13.73 2.26
CA GLN A 12 -10.60 12.53 2.20
C GLN A 12 -10.64 12.09 0.73
N ARG A 13 -9.92 12.84 -0.11
CA ARG A 13 -9.48 12.38 -1.40
C ARG A 13 -8.64 11.16 -1.06
N SER A 14 -9.19 10.01 -1.34
CA SER A 14 -8.46 8.76 -1.43
C SER A 14 -7.21 9.04 -2.26
N VAL A 15 -6.07 9.15 -1.59
CA VAL A 15 -4.73 9.25 -2.21
C VAL A 15 -4.34 7.92 -2.86
N LEU A 16 -5.26 6.95 -2.88
CA LEU A 16 -5.27 5.82 -3.78
C LEU A 16 -5.76 6.31 -5.14
N GLY A 17 -4.82 6.87 -5.92
CA GLY A 17 -5.02 7.15 -7.33
C GLY A 17 -5.42 5.88 -8.07
N SER A 18 -6.72 5.72 -8.29
CA SER A 18 -7.39 5.11 -9.44
C SER A 18 -6.56 4.17 -10.35
N THR A 19 -6.31 2.96 -9.87
CA THR A 19 -6.26 1.74 -10.72
C THR A 19 -7.35 0.74 -10.29
N CYS A 20 -8.44 1.27 -9.72
CA CYS A 20 -9.57 0.51 -9.18
C CYS A 20 -10.52 -0.04 -10.25
N TYR A 21 -10.01 -0.49 -11.40
CA TYR A 21 -10.85 -1.18 -12.39
C TYR A 21 -11.06 -2.68 -12.04
N ARG A 22 -10.37 -3.24 -11.02
CA ARG A 22 -10.54 -4.68 -10.68
C ARG A 22 -10.15 -5.10 -9.24
N SER A 23 -10.12 -4.21 -8.25
CA SER A 23 -9.30 -4.43 -7.04
C SER A 23 -9.99 -5.10 -5.83
N ALA A 24 -11.31 -5.15 -5.72
CA ALA A 24 -11.95 -5.76 -4.54
C ALA A 24 -11.93 -7.31 -4.55
N HIS A 25 -11.98 -7.91 -5.73
CA HIS A 25 -11.97 -9.38 -5.90
C HIS A 25 -10.57 -9.95 -6.20
N TYR A 26 -9.61 -9.09 -6.55
CA TYR A 26 -8.23 -9.50 -6.79
C TYR A 26 -7.42 -9.24 -5.53
N ARG A 27 -7.37 -10.24 -4.64
CA ARG A 27 -6.38 -10.23 -3.57
C ARG A 27 -4.99 -10.27 -4.22
N PRO A 28 -4.12 -9.28 -3.95
CA PRO A 28 -2.78 -9.27 -4.49
C PRO A 28 -2.05 -10.55 -4.08
N LEU A 29 -1.43 -11.24 -5.04
CA LEU A 29 -0.62 -12.43 -4.76
C LEU A 29 0.55 -12.05 -3.86
N ARG A 30 0.87 -12.92 -2.91
CA ARG A 30 2.10 -12.84 -2.10
C ARG A 30 3.19 -13.71 -2.74
N PRO A 31 4.48 -13.34 -2.57
CA PRO A 31 5.60 -14.15 -3.07
C PRO A 31 5.52 -15.63 -2.68
N TRP A 32 5.20 -15.94 -1.43
CA TRP A 32 5.06 -17.31 -0.94
C TRP A 32 3.91 -18.07 -1.62
N GLN A 33 2.80 -17.39 -1.95
CA GLN A 33 1.67 -18.00 -2.67
C GLN A 33 2.02 -18.37 -4.11
N VAL A 34 2.98 -17.67 -4.70
CA VAL A 34 3.49 -17.99 -6.05
C VAL A 34 4.41 -19.22 -5.96
N ARG A 35 5.31 -19.27 -4.97
CA ARG A 35 6.23 -20.40 -4.74
C ARG A 35 5.51 -21.71 -4.45
N GLU A 36 4.43 -21.64 -3.67
CA GLU A 36 3.67 -22.82 -3.24
C GLU A 36 2.57 -23.23 -4.23
N ARG A 37 2.47 -22.56 -5.37
CA ARG A 37 1.40 -22.82 -6.34
C ARG A 37 1.61 -24.16 -7.02
N GLN A 38 0.72 -25.11 -6.72
CA GLN A 38 0.67 -26.40 -7.41
C GLN A 38 -0.31 -26.35 -8.59
N PHE A 39 0.15 -26.82 -9.75
CA PHE A 39 -0.71 -27.01 -10.92
C PHE A 39 -1.13 -28.47 -11.02
N ARG A 40 -2.36 -28.69 -11.52
CA ARG A 40 -2.83 -30.05 -11.79
C ARG A 40 -2.04 -30.64 -12.96
N PRO A 41 -1.69 -31.94 -12.92
CA PRO A 41 -1.11 -32.63 -14.06
C PRO A 41 -2.00 -32.54 -15.29
N THR A 42 -1.39 -32.50 -16.46
CA THR A 42 -2.12 -32.50 -17.74
C THR A 42 -2.87 -33.85 -17.93
N PRO A 43 -4.10 -33.85 -18.46
CA PRO A 43 -4.82 -35.08 -18.77
C PRO A 43 -4.05 -36.00 -19.72
N LEU A 44 -4.24 -37.31 -19.56
CA LEU A 44 -3.64 -38.32 -20.43
C LEU A 44 -3.90 -38.02 -21.92
N GLY A 45 -2.86 -38.10 -22.74
CA GLY A 45 -2.94 -37.83 -24.19
C GLY A 45 -2.73 -36.37 -24.59
N ARG A 46 -2.49 -35.44 -23.64
CA ARG A 46 -2.12 -34.05 -23.94
C ARG A 46 -0.72 -33.74 -23.44
N ARG A 47 0.03 -32.93 -24.20
CA ARG A 47 1.34 -32.41 -23.76
C ARG A 47 1.14 -31.27 -22.75
N GLY A 48 1.85 -31.35 -21.63
CA GLY A 48 1.94 -30.31 -20.61
C GLY A 48 3.28 -29.57 -20.67
N LEU A 49 3.40 -28.50 -19.88
CA LEU A 49 4.68 -27.85 -19.60
C LEU A 49 5.55 -28.73 -18.69
N ASP A 50 6.87 -28.59 -18.77
CA ASP A 50 7.79 -29.24 -17.84
C ASP A 50 7.56 -28.66 -16.42
N PRO A 51 7.21 -29.50 -15.43
CA PRO A 51 7.03 -29.04 -14.05
C PRO A 51 8.26 -28.32 -13.47
N ARG A 52 9.48 -28.68 -13.90
CA ARG A 52 10.72 -28.06 -13.43
C ARG A 52 10.89 -26.66 -13.97
N GLU A 53 10.69 -26.48 -15.27
CA GLU A 53 10.76 -25.15 -15.91
C GLU A 53 9.71 -24.20 -15.33
N VAL A 54 8.49 -24.71 -15.09
CA VAL A 54 7.43 -23.94 -14.43
C VAL A 54 7.83 -23.55 -13.01
N ALA A 55 8.42 -24.47 -12.24
CA ALA A 55 8.87 -24.17 -10.88
C ALA A 55 9.98 -23.11 -10.84
N GLU A 56 10.97 -23.21 -11.72
CA GLU A 56 12.05 -22.21 -11.84
C GLU A 56 11.52 -20.83 -12.24
N PHE A 57 10.58 -20.77 -13.18
CA PHE A 57 9.93 -19.53 -13.56
C PHE A 57 9.14 -18.91 -12.40
N LEU A 58 8.37 -19.72 -11.67
CA LEU A 58 7.62 -19.24 -10.51
C LEU A 58 8.52 -18.75 -9.38
N ASP A 59 9.68 -19.38 -9.18
CA ASP A 59 10.66 -18.93 -8.19
C ASP A 59 11.18 -17.52 -8.52
N ARG A 60 11.53 -17.28 -9.79
CA ARG A 60 11.94 -15.96 -10.27
C ARG A 60 10.84 -14.92 -10.10
N VAL A 61 9.62 -15.24 -10.54
CA VAL A 61 8.46 -14.34 -10.41
C VAL A 61 8.19 -14.01 -8.93
N ALA A 62 8.32 -14.99 -8.04
CA ALA A 62 8.18 -14.75 -6.61
C ALA A 62 9.29 -13.85 -6.05
N GLY A 63 10.53 -13.99 -6.54
CA GLY A 63 11.65 -13.11 -6.21
C GLY A 63 11.38 -11.66 -6.63
N ASP A 64 10.97 -11.45 -7.88
CA ASP A 64 10.65 -10.11 -8.40
C ASP A 64 9.48 -9.48 -7.62
N LEU A 65 8.46 -10.28 -7.30
CA LEU A 65 7.32 -9.83 -6.52
C LEU A 65 7.74 -9.43 -5.10
N ALA A 66 8.68 -10.15 -4.48
CA ALA A 66 9.23 -9.80 -3.18
C ALA A 66 9.95 -8.45 -3.23
N ALA A 67 10.82 -8.25 -4.22
CA ALA A 67 11.54 -6.99 -4.41
C ALA A 67 10.60 -5.79 -4.59
N VAL A 68 9.52 -5.95 -5.37
CA VAL A 68 8.50 -4.90 -5.55
C VAL A 68 7.79 -4.58 -4.24
N TYR A 69 7.42 -5.59 -3.45
CA TYR A 69 6.76 -5.35 -2.16
C TYR A 69 7.69 -4.70 -1.14
N ASP A 70 8.97 -5.04 -1.14
CA ASP A 70 9.97 -4.42 -0.26
C ASP A 70 10.18 -2.95 -0.60
N ALA A 71 10.31 -2.63 -1.90
CA ALA A 71 10.40 -1.24 -2.37
C ALA A 71 9.14 -0.44 -2.01
N LEU A 72 7.95 -1.04 -2.16
CA LEU A 72 6.68 -0.42 -1.75
C LEU A 72 6.62 -0.19 -0.24
N ALA A 73 7.12 -1.13 0.56
CA ALA A 73 7.17 -1.00 2.01
C ALA A 73 8.09 0.15 2.43
N GLU A 74 9.24 0.31 1.78
CA GLU A 74 10.14 1.44 2.06
C GLU A 74 9.50 2.78 1.70
N SER A 75 8.91 2.90 0.52
CA SER A 75 8.21 4.14 0.10
C SER A 75 7.09 4.53 1.07
N ARG A 76 6.37 3.54 1.61
CA ARG A 76 5.35 3.78 2.64
C ARG A 76 5.96 4.26 3.95
N ARG A 77 7.07 3.65 4.40
CA ARG A 77 7.79 4.08 5.60
C ARG A 77 8.27 5.53 5.48
N GLU A 78 8.82 5.91 4.32
CA GLU A 78 9.22 7.29 4.06
C GLU A 78 8.04 8.26 4.13
N THR A 79 6.93 7.89 3.49
CA THR A 79 5.69 8.69 3.53
C THR A 79 5.18 8.86 4.96
N ASP A 80 5.23 7.80 5.78
CA ASP A 80 4.78 7.84 7.16
C ASP A 80 5.72 8.69 8.03
N ARG A 81 7.04 8.67 7.79
CA ARG A 81 8.00 9.57 8.44
C ARG A 81 7.66 11.04 8.15
N VAL A 82 7.43 11.38 6.88
CA VAL A 82 7.07 12.76 6.47
C VAL A 82 5.75 13.19 7.12
N LYS A 83 4.72 12.34 7.09
CA LYS A 83 3.43 12.63 7.74
C LYS A 83 3.57 12.83 9.24
N ASN A 84 4.39 12.02 9.91
CA ASN A 84 4.62 12.13 11.35
C ASN A 84 5.36 13.42 11.71
N ALA A 85 6.37 13.81 10.93
CA ALA A 85 7.07 15.09 11.11
C ALA A 85 6.09 16.27 10.96
N LEU A 86 5.26 16.25 9.91
CA LEU A 86 4.26 17.27 9.67
C LEU A 86 3.23 17.35 10.81
N ARG A 87 2.76 16.20 11.30
CA ARG A 87 1.80 16.14 12.41
C ARG A 87 2.40 16.70 13.71
N ARG A 88 3.67 16.43 13.99
CA ARG A 88 4.37 16.98 15.17
C ARG A 88 4.47 18.50 15.08
N TRP A 89 4.96 19.02 13.96
CA TRP A 89 5.04 20.46 13.73
C TRP A 89 3.67 21.15 13.83
N GLN A 90 2.62 20.58 13.24
CA GLN A 90 1.25 21.11 13.36
C GLN A 90 0.76 21.16 14.81
N SER A 91 1.15 20.17 15.63
CA SER A 91 0.75 20.10 17.04
C SER A 91 1.49 21.15 17.87
N GLU A 92 2.79 21.36 17.62
CA GLU A 92 3.59 22.41 18.25
C GLU A 92 3.08 23.81 17.90
N GLN A 93 2.73 24.05 16.64
CA GLN A 93 2.14 25.32 16.20
C GLN A 93 0.76 25.57 16.84
N ALA A 94 -0.07 24.54 16.98
CA ALA A 94 -1.36 24.67 17.67
C ALA A 94 -1.19 25.00 19.16
N ARG A 95 -0.21 24.39 19.84
CA ARG A 95 0.13 24.70 21.24
C ARG A 95 0.61 26.13 21.40
N ALA A 96 1.59 26.56 20.60
CA ALA A 96 2.12 27.92 20.63
C ALA A 96 1.04 28.97 20.33
N ARG A 97 0.07 28.67 19.44
CA ARG A 97 -1.09 29.54 19.21
C ARG A 97 -2.02 29.61 20.41
N ASN A 98 -2.30 28.48 21.07
CA ASN A 98 -3.17 28.44 22.24
C ASN A 98 -2.55 29.20 23.42
N GLU A 99 -1.25 29.02 23.68
CA GLU A 99 -0.51 29.72 24.74
C GLU A 99 -0.58 31.23 24.56
N ARG A 100 -0.35 31.75 23.35
CA ARG A 100 -0.50 33.18 23.02
C ARG A 100 -1.94 33.71 23.16
N GLY A 101 -2.94 32.83 23.18
CA GLY A 101 -4.34 33.18 23.37
C GLY A 101 -4.76 33.27 24.85
N TYR A 102 -3.98 32.69 25.77
CA TYR A 102 -4.22 32.76 27.22
C TYR A 102 -3.58 34.00 27.87
N ASP A 103 -2.55 34.60 27.24
CA ASP A 103 -1.86 35.81 27.71
C ASP A 103 -2.57 37.14 27.35
N ARG A 104 -3.84 37.11 26.94
CA ARG A 104 -4.64 38.30 26.58
C ARG A 104 -6.01 38.23 27.25
#